data_AF-A0A849QLJ1-F1
#
_entry.id   AF-A0A849QLJ1-F1
#
_cell.length_a   1.000
_cell.length_b   1.000
_cell.length_c   1.000
_cell.angle_alpha   90.00
_cell.angle_beta   90.00
_cell.angle_gamma   90.00
#
_symmetry.space_group_name_H-M   'P 1'
#
loop_
_entity.id
_entity.type
_entity.pdbx_description
1 polymer ?
#
loop_
_entity_poly.entity_id
_entity_poly.type
_entity_poly.pdbx_seq_one_letter_code
_entity_poly.pdbx_strand_id
1 'polypeptide(L)'
;MLLWDETIFKNGEVLELDYLPEYFAHRDNQLQTLKYSLKPAMRGMRPVNCLLTGPPGTGKTTAVLKVFEEMGEYTDNIIFVKVNCQMDSTRFAVIARIYKKLFNVSPPSSGVSFRKLF
;
A
#
# COMPACT_ATOMS: atom_id res chain seq x y z
N MET A 1 -8.52 31.89 23.31
CA MET A 1 -8.03 32.11 21.93
C MET A 1 -6.56 31.76 21.98
N LEU A 2 -6.09 30.83 21.15
CA LEU A 2 -4.67 30.46 21.12
C LEU A 2 -3.84 31.62 20.55
N LEU A 3 -2.61 31.78 21.03
CA LEU A 3 -1.62 32.66 20.42
C LEU A 3 -1.18 32.09 19.05
N TRP A 4 -0.53 32.92 18.23
CA TRP A 4 -0.14 32.58 16.85
C TRP A 4 0.90 31.45 16.77
N ASP A 5 1.59 31.16 17.86
CA ASP A 5 2.59 30.11 18.04
C ASP A 5 2.08 28.92 18.89
N GLU A 6 0.83 28.98 19.36
CA GLU A 6 0.20 27.91 20.15
C GLU A 6 -0.64 26.98 19.27
N THR A 7 -0.46 25.67 19.47
CA THR A 7 -1.23 24.62 18.79
C THR A 7 -1.88 23.68 19.81
N ILE A 8 -3.10 23.21 19.52
CA ILE A 8 -3.76 22.13 20.27
C ILE A 8 -3.14 20.77 19.90
N PHE A 9 -2.57 20.66 18.72
CA PHE A 9 -2.02 19.42 18.21
C PHE A 9 -0.58 19.22 18.67
N LYS A 10 -0.34 18.16 19.45
CA LYS A 10 1.01 17.70 19.77
C LYS A 10 1.73 17.14 18.54
N ASN A 11 1.01 16.41 17.69
CA ASN A 11 1.46 15.95 16.40
C ASN A 11 0.27 15.98 15.44
N GLY A 12 0.33 16.81 14.39
CA GLY A 12 -0.73 16.92 13.39
C GLY A 12 -0.73 15.80 12.36
N GLU A 13 0.42 15.15 12.14
CA GLU A 13 0.59 14.10 11.13
C GLU A 13 -0.33 12.89 11.39
N VAL A 14 -0.72 12.65 12.64
CA VAL A 14 -1.63 11.56 13.02
C VAL A 14 -3.03 11.69 12.40
N LEU A 15 -3.37 12.88 11.89
CA LEU A 15 -4.64 13.19 11.24
C LEU A 15 -4.55 13.12 9.70
N GLU A 16 -3.36 12.93 9.14
CA GLU A 16 -3.17 12.81 7.70
C GLU A 16 -3.75 11.50 7.15
N LEU A 17 -4.25 11.54 5.91
CA LEU A 17 -4.95 10.40 5.30
C LEU A 17 -4.05 9.19 5.03
N ASP A 18 -2.74 9.40 4.93
CA ASP A 18 -1.73 8.38 4.73
C ASP A 18 -1.03 7.96 6.03
N TYR A 19 -1.39 8.55 7.17
CA TYR A 19 -0.94 8.10 8.48
C TYR A 19 -1.42 6.68 8.75
N LEU A 20 -0.48 5.80 9.05
CA LEU A 20 -0.74 4.43 9.43
C LEU A 20 -0.66 4.33 10.97
N PRO A 21 -1.78 4.08 11.68
CA PRO A 21 -1.73 4.00 13.13
C PRO A 21 -0.96 2.77 13.61
N GLU A 22 -0.28 2.91 14.74
CA GLU A 22 0.39 1.80 15.41
C GLU A 22 -0.63 0.72 15.82
N TYR A 23 -1.73 1.14 16.44
CA TYR A 23 -2.85 0.28 16.82
C TYR A 23 -4.07 0.51 15.93
N PHE A 24 -4.54 -0.54 15.24
CA PHE A 24 -5.69 -0.49 14.35
C PHE A 24 -6.89 -1.24 14.94
N ALA A 25 -7.64 -0.55 15.81
CA ALA A 25 -8.72 -1.13 16.60
C ALA A 25 -9.85 -1.77 15.77
N HIS A 26 -10.49 -2.79 16.35
CA HIS A 26 -11.71 -3.46 15.83
C HIS A 26 -11.54 -4.12 14.45
N ARG A 27 -10.30 -4.43 14.06
CA ARG A 27 -9.96 -4.97 12.75
C ARG A 27 -9.12 -6.24 12.79
N ASP A 28 -8.96 -6.82 13.98
CA ASP A 28 -8.13 -8.01 14.22
C ASP A 28 -8.50 -9.17 13.30
N ASN A 29 -9.79 -9.48 13.16
CA ASN A 29 -10.26 -10.57 12.30
C ASN A 29 -9.92 -10.32 10.82
N GLN A 30 -10.06 -9.08 10.33
CA GLN A 30 -9.73 -8.73 8.96
C GLN A 30 -8.22 -8.77 8.71
N LEU A 31 -7.43 -8.24 9.65
CA LEU A 31 -5.96 -8.30 9.60
C LEU A 31 -5.46 -9.75 9.57
N GLN A 32 -6.00 -10.62 10.44
CA GLN A 32 -5.65 -12.04 10.46
C GLN A 32 -6.01 -12.73 9.14
N THR A 33 -7.20 -12.46 8.59
CA THR A 33 -7.64 -13.04 7.30
C THR A 33 -6.69 -12.64 6.16
N LEU A 34 -6.26 -11.37 6.11
CA LEU A 34 -5.29 -10.90 5.13
C LEU A 34 -3.92 -11.57 5.33
N LYS A 35 -3.44 -11.67 6.58
CA LYS A 35 -2.18 -12.37 6.90
C LYS A 35 -2.20 -13.82 6.46
N TYR A 36 -3.28 -14.55 6.74
CA TYR A 36 -3.44 -15.95 6.30
C TYR A 36 -3.37 -16.08 4.77
N SER A 37 -3.98 -15.14 4.06
CA SER A 37 -3.99 -15.14 2.59
C SER A 37 -2.61 -14.88 2.00
N LEU A 38 -1.79 -14.05 2.66
CA LEU A 38 -0.42 -13.72 2.24
C LEU A 38 0.64 -14.69 2.77
N LYS A 39 0.34 -15.49 3.80
CA LYS A 39 1.27 -16.45 4.41
C LYS A 39 1.99 -17.39 3.43
N PRO A 40 1.36 -17.90 2.34
CA PRO A 40 2.08 -18.71 1.36
C PRO A 40 3.25 -17.96 0.70
N ALA A 41 3.12 -16.65 0.47
CA ALA A 41 4.18 -15.84 -0.12
C ALA A 41 5.46 -15.86 0.71
N MET A 42 5.33 -15.85 2.05
CA MET A 42 6.45 -15.95 2.99
C MET A 42 7.27 -17.25 2.84
N ARG A 43 6.71 -18.26 2.17
CA ARG A 43 7.34 -19.55 1.88
C ARG A 43 7.76 -19.69 0.41
N GLY A 44 7.76 -18.59 -0.36
CA GLY A 44 7.99 -18.60 -1.79
C GLY A 44 6.85 -19.23 -2.61
N MET A 45 5.70 -19.46 -2.00
CA MET A 45 4.52 -20.02 -2.68
C MET A 45 3.57 -18.89 -3.13
N ARG A 46 2.68 -19.19 -4.07
CA ARG A 46 1.69 -18.22 -4.54
C ARG A 46 0.69 -17.88 -3.41
N PRO A 47 0.50 -16.60 -3.03
CA PRO A 47 -0.51 -16.19 -2.06
C PRO A 47 -1.92 -16.33 -2.63
N VAL A 48 -2.92 -16.26 -1.74
CA VAL A 48 -4.33 -16.26 -2.10
C VAL A 48 -4.76 -14.84 -2.46
N ASN A 49 -5.43 -14.68 -3.61
CA ASN A 49 -5.98 -13.40 -4.02
C ASN A 49 -7.17 -13.01 -3.12
N CYS A 50 -7.22 -11.76 -2.68
CA CYS A 50 -8.32 -11.22 -1.88
C CYS A 50 -9.01 -10.06 -2.59
N LEU A 51 -10.34 -9.99 -2.46
CA LEU A 51 -11.13 -8.82 -2.83
C LEU A 51 -11.74 -8.22 -1.56
N LEU A 52 -11.33 -7.00 -1.21
CA LEU A 52 -11.84 -6.29 -0.04
C LEU A 52 -12.96 -5.34 -0.46
N THR A 53 -14.16 -5.52 0.08
CA THR A 53 -15.33 -4.69 -0.22
C THR A 53 -15.84 -3.98 1.04
N GLY A 54 -16.53 -2.86 0.84
CA GLY A 54 -17.18 -2.10 1.91
C GLY A 54 -17.18 -0.59 1.66
N PRO A 55 -18.00 0.18 2.40
CA PRO A 55 -18.13 1.64 2.23
C PRO A 55 -16.79 2.40 2.34
N PRO A 56 -16.66 3.61 1.76
CA PRO A 56 -15.49 4.47 1.96
C PRO A 56 -15.30 4.78 3.45
N GLY A 57 -14.07 5.07 3.87
CA GLY A 57 -13.76 5.38 5.28
C GLY A 57 -13.76 4.19 6.25
N THR A 58 -14.05 2.96 5.79
CA THR A 58 -14.05 1.76 6.65
C THR A 58 -12.66 1.18 6.92
N GLY A 59 -11.57 1.85 6.53
CA GLY A 59 -10.20 1.43 6.87
C GLY A 59 -9.66 0.25 6.04
N LYS A 60 -10.24 -0.05 4.87
CA LYS A 60 -9.75 -1.10 3.96
C LYS A 60 -8.30 -0.88 3.54
N THR A 61 -7.97 0.35 3.12
CA THR A 61 -6.62 0.73 2.70
C THR A 61 -5.64 0.60 3.86
N THR A 62 -6.01 1.12 5.03
CA THR A 62 -5.22 1.04 6.28
C THR A 62 -4.96 -0.42 6.67
N ALA A 63 -5.96 -1.30 6.58
CA ALA A 63 -5.80 -2.72 6.89
C ALA A 63 -4.74 -3.40 5.99
N VAL A 64 -4.77 -3.13 4.68
CA VAL A 64 -3.79 -3.69 3.74
C VAL A 64 -2.39 -3.15 4.03
N LEU A 65 -2.26 -1.84 4.25
CA LEU A 65 -0.97 -1.21 4.53
C LEU A 65 -0.37 -1.68 5.85
N LYS A 66 -1.20 -1.90 6.88
CA LYS A 66 -0.75 -2.45 8.16
C LYS A 66 -0.20 -3.87 8.01
N VAL A 67 -0.88 -4.71 7.25
CA VAL A 67 -0.38 -6.07 6.96
C VAL A 67 0.89 -6.03 6.12
N PHE A 68 1.01 -5.11 5.16
CA PHE A 68 2.24 -4.94 4.37
C PHE A 68 3.43 -4.48 5.24
N GLU A 69 3.21 -3.51 6.13
CA GLU A 69 4.21 -3.05 7.11
C GLU A 69 4.67 -4.22 7.97
N GLU A 70 3.74 -4.88 8.66
CA GLU A 70 4.06 -5.97 9.57
C GLU A 70 4.73 -7.14 8.86
N MET A 71 4.25 -7.57 7.69
CA MET A 71 4.88 -8.69 6.97
C MET A 71 6.24 -8.32 6.37
N GLY A 72 6.43 -7.06 5.99
CA GLY A 72 7.71 -6.54 5.49
C GLY A 72 8.83 -6.62 6.52
N GLU A 73 8.51 -6.57 7.82
CA GLU A 73 9.49 -6.74 8.89
C GLU A 73 10.09 -8.16 8.97
N TYR A 74 9.40 -9.16 8.41
CA TYR A 74 9.82 -10.57 8.51
C TYR A 74 10.49 -11.11 7.25
N THR A 75 10.57 -10.33 6.17
CA THR A 75 11.14 -10.81 4.90
C THR A 75 11.60 -9.70 3.97
N ASP A 76 12.81 -9.88 3.41
CA ASP A 76 13.34 -9.03 2.34
C ASP A 76 13.06 -9.61 0.94
N ASN A 77 12.51 -10.82 0.86
CA ASN A 77 12.32 -11.54 -0.41
C ASN A 77 11.00 -11.19 -1.10
N ILE A 78 10.16 -10.36 -0.49
CA ILE A 78 8.83 -10.01 -0.99
C ILE A 78 8.72 -8.51 -1.07
N ILE A 79 8.37 -8.03 -2.27
CA ILE A 79 8.19 -6.60 -2.52
C ILE A 79 6.70 -6.28 -2.49
N PHE A 80 6.29 -5.55 -1.45
CA PHE A 80 4.92 -5.05 -1.33
C PHE A 80 4.72 -3.78 -2.16
N VAL A 81 3.68 -3.77 -2.99
CA VAL A 81 3.37 -2.64 -3.88
C VAL A 81 1.92 -2.18 -3.69
N LYS A 82 1.74 -0.94 -3.25
CA LYS A 82 0.45 -0.23 -3.27
C LYS A 82 0.31 0.49 -4.60
N VAL A 83 -0.77 0.22 -5.34
CA VAL A 83 -1.18 0.98 -6.52
C VAL A 83 -2.54 1.61 -6.25
N ASN A 84 -2.63 2.94 -6.34
CA ASN A 84 -3.91 3.63 -6.23
C ASN A 84 -4.47 3.85 -7.64
N CYS A 85 -5.37 2.98 -8.10
CA CYS A 85 -5.94 3.06 -9.44
C CYS A 85 -6.82 4.30 -9.69
N GLN A 86 -7.20 5.07 -8.65
CA GLN A 86 -7.84 6.38 -8.86
C GLN A 86 -6.83 7.43 -9.33
N MET A 87 -5.57 7.32 -8.92
CA MET A 87 -4.46 8.19 -9.33
C MET A 87 -3.73 7.63 -10.56
N ASP A 88 -3.39 6.34 -10.52
CA ASP A 88 -2.74 5.58 -11.58
C ASP A 88 -3.82 4.94 -12.50
N SER A 89 -4.56 5.78 -13.23
CA SER A 89 -5.81 5.39 -13.92
C SER A 89 -5.64 4.61 -15.22
N THR A 90 -4.41 4.49 -15.75
CA THR A 90 -4.13 3.75 -16.99
C THR A 90 -3.40 2.44 -16.70
N ARG A 91 -3.59 1.44 -17.57
CA ARG A 91 -2.84 0.18 -17.51
C ARG A 91 -1.33 0.42 -17.48
N PHE A 92 -0.85 1.40 -18.25
CA PHE A 92 0.56 1.80 -18.24
C PHE A 92 0.98 2.35 -16.88
N ALA A 93 0.21 3.28 -16.28
CA ALA A 93 0.53 3.85 -14.97
C ALA A 93 0.58 2.79 -13.86
N VAL A 94 -0.34 1.83 -13.87
CA VAL A 94 -0.33 0.70 -12.92
C VAL A 94 0.96 -0.11 -13.04
N ILE A 95 1.33 -0.52 -14.26
CA ILE A 95 2.57 -1.28 -14.49
C ILE A 95 3.81 -0.43 -14.18
N ALA A 96 3.79 0.85 -14.50
CA ALA A 96 4.89 1.77 -14.21
C ALA A 96 5.13 1.91 -12.71
N ARG A 97 4.05 1.99 -11.90
CA ARG A 97 4.12 2.01 -10.44
C ARG A 97 4.76 0.74 -9.88
N ILE A 98 4.34 -0.42 -10.39
CA ILE A 98 4.90 -1.73 -10.00
C ILE A 98 6.38 -1.82 -10.39
N TYR A 99 6.72 -1.50 -11.63
CA TYR A 99 8.09 -1.51 -12.14
C TYR A 99 9.01 -0.63 -11.30
N LYS A 100 8.59 0.61 -11.01
CA LYS A 100 9.37 1.54 -10.20
C LYS A 100 9.64 0.97 -8.81
N LYS A 101 8.67 0.29 -8.18
CA LYS A 101 8.86 -0.30 -6.85
C LYS A 101 9.75 -1.55 -6.88
N LEU A 102 9.71 -2.34 -7.95
CA LEU A 102 10.53 -3.56 -8.11
C LEU A 102 12.00 -3.24 -8.41
N PHE A 103 12.26 -2.28 -9.30
CA PHE A 103 13.62 -2.01 -9.80
C PHE A 103 14.24 -0.71 -9.28
N ASN A 104 13.47 0.09 -8.54
CA ASN A 104 13.86 1.43 -8.09
C ASN A 104 14.26 2.38 -9.23
N VAL A 105 13.77 2.12 -10.45
CA VAL A 105 14.02 2.92 -11.67
C VAL A 105 12.67 3.34 -12.25
N SER A 106 12.54 4.62 -12.61
CA SER A 106 11.35 5.10 -13.30
C SER A 106 11.35 4.60 -14.75
N PRO A 107 10.26 3.99 -15.23
CA PRO A 107 10.14 3.66 -16.64
C PRO A 107 10.05 4.96 -17.47
N PRO A 108 10.34 4.92 -18.77
CA PRO A 108 10.21 6.07 -19.65
C PRO A 108 8.79 6.67 -19.58
N SER A 109 8.68 8.00 -19.67
CA SER A 109 7.40 8.71 -19.53
C SER A 109 6.39 8.37 -20.64
N SER A 110 6.89 8.01 -21.82
CA SER A 110 6.14 7.36 -22.89
C SER A 110 6.58 5.90 -22.99
N GLY A 111 5.64 4.96 -23.11
CA GLY A 111 5.98 3.57 -23.36
C GLY A 111 6.95 3.43 -24.54
N VAL A 112 7.80 2.41 -24.53
CA VAL A 112 8.74 2.19 -25.64
C VAL A 112 7.93 1.80 -26.88
N SER A 113 8.06 2.57 -27.96
CA SER A 113 7.41 2.26 -29.23
C SER A 113 7.76 0.85 -29.68
N PHE A 114 6.80 0.12 -30.26
CA PHE A 114 6.99 -1.22 -30.80
C PHE A 114 8.22 -1.30 -31.72
N ARG A 115 8.42 -0.26 -32.55
CA ARG A 115 9.54 -0.10 -33.49
C ARG A 115 10.93 0.07 -32.85
N LYS A 116 10.98 0.28 -31.54
CA LYS A 116 12.23 0.39 -30.77
C LYS A 116 12.51 -0.90 -30.00
N LEU A 117 11.51 -1.75 -29.81
CA LEU A 117 11.64 -3.06 -29.15
C LEU A 117 11.93 -4.19 -30.16
N PHE A 118 11.44 -4.05 -31.39
CA PHE A 118 11.64 -4.93 -32.54
C PHE A 118 12.15 -4.12 -33.73
#